data_AF-A0A2D7GQX3-F1
#
_entry.id   AF-A0A2D7GQX3-F1
#
_cell.length_a   1.000
_cell.length_b   1.000
_cell.length_c   1.000
_cell.angle_alpha   90.00
_cell.angle_beta   90.00
_cell.angle_gamma   90.00
#
_symmetry.space_group_name_H-M   'P 1'
#
loop_
_entity.id
_entity.type
_entity.pdbx_description
1 polymer ?
#
loop_
_entity_poly.entity_id
_entity_poly.type
_entity_poly.pdbx_seq_one_letter_code
_entity_poly.pdbx_strand_id
1 'polypeptide(L)' 'ALPIDKVGSEFTVDLEVAYNFTEEFTVTVGAKNAFDEYPDENTQYAGIAGSLYPTTSPIGINGGFYYLRGVYSF' A
#
# COMPACT_ATOMS: atom_id res chain seq x y z
N ALA A 1 28.05 6.10 -13.49
CA ALA A 1 26.69 5.73 -13.05
C ALA A 1 26.43 6.44 -11.74
N LEU A 2 25.23 7.02 -11.54
CA LEU A 2 24.85 7.62 -10.26
C LEU A 2 24.67 6.50 -9.23
N PRO A 3 25.05 6.70 -7.95
CA PRO A 3 24.99 5.67 -6.94
C PRO A 3 23.52 5.36 -6.58
N ILE A 4 22.95 4.35 -7.23
CA ILE A 4 21.67 3.75 -6.84
C ILE A 4 21.97 2.72 -5.73
N ASP A 5 22.62 3.15 -4.65
CA ASP A 5 23.09 2.26 -3.58
C ASP A 5 22.07 2.12 -2.43
N LYS A 6 20.89 2.74 -2.56
CA LYS A 6 19.81 2.72 -1.56
C LYS A 6 18.44 2.58 -2.19
N VAL A 7 18.24 1.56 -3.01
CA VAL A 7 16.88 1.08 -3.30
C VAL A 7 16.81 -0.29 -2.68
N GLY A 8 16.29 -0.35 -1.45
CA GLY A 8 16.04 -1.57 -0.71
C GLY A 8 14.95 -2.40 -1.35
N SER A 9 14.80 -3.65 -0.90
CA SER A 9 13.61 -4.43 -1.22
C SER A 9 12.46 -3.97 -0.34
N GLU A 10 11.36 -3.55 -0.94
CA GLU A 10 10.15 -3.15 -0.23
C GLU A 10 9.10 -4.26 -0.31
N PHE A 11 8.40 -4.50 0.80
CA PHE A 11 7.43 -5.58 0.91
C PHE A 11 6.10 -5.04 1.42
N THR A 12 5.09 -5.07 0.56
CA THR A 12 3.72 -4.72 0.93
C THR A 12 2.91 -5.99 1.17
N VAL A 13 2.20 -6.05 2.31
CA VAL A 13 1.30 -7.15 2.63
C VAL A 13 -0.14 -6.66 2.57
N ASP A 14 -0.94 -7.38 1.78
CA ASP A 14 -2.38 -7.16 1.70
C ASP A 14 -3.10 -8.29 2.45
N LEU A 15 -4.07 -7.90 3.28
CA LEU A 15 -4.90 -8.81 4.07
C LEU A 15 -6.38 -8.51 3.80
N GLU A 16 -7.16 -9.55 3.47
CA GLU A 16 -8.61 -9.43 3.35
C GLU A 16 -9.27 -10.62 4.06
N VAL A 17 -10.26 -10.34 4.91
CA VAL A 17 -11.06 -11.35 5.60
C VAL A 17 -12.53 -11.08 5.32
N ALA A 18 -13.20 -12.06 4.72
CA ALA A 18 -14.64 -12.04 4.48
C ALA A 18 -15.36 -13.04 5.39
N TYR A 19 -16.49 -12.62 5.93
CA TYR A 19 -17.36 -13.43 6.76
C TYR A 19 -18.80 -13.33 6.27
N ASN A 20 -19.42 -14.49 6.06
CA ASN A 20 -20.84 -14.60 5.72
C ASN A 20 -21.63 -14.63 7.03
N PHE A 21 -22.29 -13.52 7.34
CA PHE A 21 -23.15 -13.40 8.51
C PHE A 21 -24.47 -14.13 8.31
N THR A 22 -25.01 -14.10 7.09
CA THR A 22 -26.15 -14.92 6.64
C THR A 22 -25.90 -15.41 5.21
N GLU A 23 -26.84 -16.17 4.63
CA GLU A 23 -26.75 -16.59 3.21
C GLU A 23 -26.85 -15.37 2.26
N GLU A 24 -27.51 -14.31 2.73
CA GLU A 24 -27.76 -13.07 2.00
C GLU A 24 -26.79 -11.94 2.35
N PHE A 25 -26.02 -12.05 3.45
CA PHE A 25 -25.20 -10.95 3.96
C PHE A 25 -23.75 -11.36 4.20
N THR A 26 -22.86 -10.76 3.42
CA THR A 26 -21.40 -10.92 3.52
C THR A 26 -20.76 -9.61 3.95
N VAL A 27 -19.90 -9.66 4.95
CA VAL A 27 -19.07 -8.54 5.35
C VAL A 27 -17.61 -8.89 5.10
N THR A 28 -16.88 -7.96 4.54
CA THR A 28 -15.44 -8.08 4.30
C THR A 28 -14.72 -6.92 4.94
N VAL A 29 -13.64 -7.23 5.65
CA VAL A 29 -12.70 -6.26 6.18
C VAL A 29 -11.36 -6.51 5.50
N GLY A 30 -10.77 -5.47 4.93
CA GLY A 30 -9.49 -5.58 4.23
C GLY A 30 -8.56 -4.42 4.54
N ALA A 31 -7.27 -4.70 4.40
CA ALA A 31 -6.18 -3.76 4.52
C ALA A 31 -5.20 -4.01 3.37
N LYS A 32 -4.98 -3.00 2.54
CA LYS A 32 -3.89 -2.98 1.57
C LYS A 32 -2.71 -2.26 2.20
N ASN A 33 -1.50 -2.79 2.01
CA ASN A 33 -0.33 -2.32 2.73
C ASN A 33 -0.58 -2.26 4.26
N ALA A 34 -0.93 -3.40 4.83
CA ALA A 34 -1.32 -3.54 6.24
C ALA A 34 -0.21 -3.10 7.23
N PHE A 35 1.04 -3.02 6.78
CA PHE A 35 2.18 -2.56 7.57
C PHE A 35 2.57 -1.11 7.33
N ASP A 36 1.82 -0.38 6.49
CA ASP A 36 2.06 1.04 6.18
C ASP A 36 3.49 1.29 5.66
N GLU A 37 3.92 0.45 4.71
CA GLU A 37 5.23 0.55 4.08
C GLU A 37 5.25 1.68 3.05
N TYR A 38 6.33 2.46 3.05
CA TYR A 38 6.52 3.58 2.12
C TYR A 38 7.82 3.40 1.33
N PRO A 39 7.90 3.98 0.12
CA PRO A 39 9.14 3.94 -0.65
C PRO A 39 10.32 4.56 0.10
N ASP A 40 11.52 4.03 -0.12
CA ASP A 40 12.77 4.63 0.36
C ASP A 40 12.85 6.10 -0.08
N GLU A 41 13.10 6.99 0.89
CA GLU A 41 13.19 8.42 0.63
C GLU A 41 14.40 8.75 -0.26
N ASN A 42 14.17 9.61 -1.26
CA ASN A 42 15.22 10.04 -2.18
C ASN A 42 16.13 11.10 -1.53
N THR A 43 17.00 10.65 -0.62
CA THR A 43 17.91 11.53 0.14
C THR A 43 18.90 12.33 -0.71
N GLN A 44 19.12 11.95 -1.98
CA GLN A 44 20.09 12.60 -2.86
C GLN A 44 19.49 13.65 -3.82
N TYR A 45 18.20 13.54 -4.16
CA TYR A 45 17.54 14.43 -5.14
C TYR A 45 16.20 15.03 -4.70
N ALA A 46 15.74 14.79 -3.46
CA ALA A 46 14.47 15.33 -2.94
C ALA A 46 14.36 16.87 -3.11
N GLY A 47 15.45 17.62 -2.95
CA GLY A 47 15.48 19.07 -3.14
C GLY A 47 15.57 19.56 -4.59
N ILE A 48 15.89 18.68 -5.56
CA ILE A 48 16.06 19.03 -6.98
C ILE A 48 14.86 18.57 -7.81
N ALA A 49 14.32 17.39 -7.50
CA ALA A 49 13.15 16.83 -8.19
C ALA A 49 11.81 17.30 -7.61
N GLY A 50 11.81 17.91 -6.41
CA GLY A 50 10.59 18.36 -5.72
C GLY A 50 9.68 17.23 -5.23
N SER A 51 10.16 15.98 -5.27
CA SER A 51 9.44 14.79 -4.81
C SER A 51 10.28 14.06 -3.77
N LEU A 52 9.69 13.85 -2.59
CA LEU A 52 10.31 13.14 -1.47
C LEU A 52 10.56 11.65 -1.81
N TYR A 53 9.66 11.06 -2.62
CA TYR A 53 9.72 9.68 -3.08
C TYR A 53 10.01 9.59 -4.58
N PRO A 54 10.81 8.61 -5.04
CA PRO A 54 11.03 8.40 -6.47
C PRO A 54 9.73 7.97 -7.16
N THR A 55 9.34 8.64 -8.25
CA THR A 55 8.16 8.28 -9.07
C THR A 55 8.31 6.94 -9.79
N THR A 56 9.52 6.38 -9.78
CA THR A 56 9.84 5.05 -10.29
C THR A 56 9.69 3.96 -9.23
N SER A 57 9.24 4.26 -8.01
CA SER A 57 8.98 3.21 -7.01
C SER A 57 7.86 2.30 -7.50
N PRO A 58 8.05 0.96 -7.46
CA PRO A 58 7.01 0.00 -7.81
C PRO A 58 5.88 -0.04 -6.77
N ILE A 59 6.11 0.44 -5.55
CA ILE A 59 5.06 0.60 -4.54
C ILE A 59 4.55 2.05 -4.54
N GLY A 60 3.24 2.21 -4.32
CA GLY A 60 2.63 3.54 -4.30
C GLY A 60 2.99 4.33 -3.03
N ILE A 61 2.94 5.65 -3.13
CA ILE A 61 3.13 6.58 -1.99
C ILE A 61 1.90 6.69 -1.05
N ASN A 62 0.87 5.89 -1.30
CA ASN A 62 -0.44 6.04 -0.64
C ASN A 62 -0.47 5.46 0.78
N GLY A 63 0.59 4.77 1.24
CA GLY A 63 0.63 4.13 2.55
C GLY A 63 -0.39 3.00 2.71
N GLY A 64 -0.76 2.72 3.95
CA GLY A 64 -1.76 1.73 4.35
C GLY A 64 -3.19 2.17 4.07
N PHE A 65 -3.98 1.30 3.43
CA PHE A 65 -5.39 1.55 3.11
C PHE A 65 -6.30 0.48 3.69
N TYR A 66 -7.17 0.88 4.62
CA TYR A 66 -8.12 0.00 5.31
C TYR A 66 -9.54 0.24 4.81
N TYR A 67 -10.29 -0.83 4.57
CA TYR A 67 -11.68 -0.75 4.10
C TYR A 67 -12.57 -1.81 4.73
N LEU A 68 -13.86 -1.47 4.76
CA LEU A 68 -14.95 -2.36 5.14
C LEU A 68 -15.96 -2.39 3.99
N ARG A 69 -16.38 -3.59 3.59
CA ARG A 69 -17.31 -3.85 2.49
C ARG A 69 -18.45 -4.72 3.02
N GLY A 70 -19.69 -4.26 2.86
CA GLY A 70 -20.89 -5.06 3.11
C GLY A 70 -21.58 -5.35 1.79
N VAL A 71 -21.91 -6.61 1.55
CA VAL A 71 -22.65 -7.08 0.37
C VAL A 71 -23.92 -7.75 0.85
N TYR A 72 -25.06 -7.30 0.33
CA TYR A 72 -26.37 -7.90 0.57
C TYR A 72 -26.95 -8.41 -0.75
N SER A 73 -27.36 -9.67 -0.79
CA SER A 73 -27.92 -10.34 -1.96
C SER A 73 -29.35 -10.81 -1.66
N PHE A 74 -30.30 -10.41 -2.52
CA PHE A 74 -31.74 -10.68 -2.37
C PHE A 74 -32.21 -11.82 -3.29
#